data_AF-A0AAW1RGC9-F1
#
_entry.id   AF-A0AAW1RGC9-F1
#
_cell.length_a   1.000
_cell.length_b   1.000
_cell.length_c   1.000
_cell.angle_alpha   90.00
_cell.angle_beta   90.00
_cell.angle_gamma   90.00
#
_symmetry.space_group_name_H-M   'P 1'
#
loop_
_entity.id
_entity.type
_entity.pdbx_description
1 polymer ?
#
loop_
_entity_poly.entity_id
_entity_poly.type
_entity_poly.pdbx_seq_one_letter_code
_entity_poly.pdbx_strand_id
1 'polypeptide(L)'
;MVKVVDKHLGKGRLYLQKAEIIDVHAPTICSLHFPVTNETVDNVQQLQLETVIPRKEGSRVLILAGPSKGQKAWLLKRNSESGAAAVRPTMDPDCILRLPFDSISEYVGAMGEEE
;
A
#
# COMPACT_ATOMS: atom_id res chain seq x y z
N MET A 1 1.47 2.69 -0.32
CA MET A 1 0.51 3.81 -0.17
C MET A 1 -0.81 3.29 0.37
N VAL A 2 -1.51 4.12 1.11
CA VAL A 2 -2.83 3.84 1.64
C VAL A 2 -3.83 4.88 1.19
N LYS A 3 -5.11 4.57 1.30
CA LYS A 3 -6.20 5.52 1.08
C LYS A 3 -7.05 5.60 2.34
N VAL A 4 -7.41 6.80 2.75
CA VAL A 4 -8.27 7.01 3.92
C VAL A 4 -9.69 6.59 3.60
N VAL A 5 -10.26 5.73 4.44
CA VAL A 5 -11.65 5.26 4.35
C VAL A 5 -12.52 5.70 5.53
N ASP A 6 -11.93 6.30 6.58
CA ASP A 6 -12.68 6.90 7.67
C ASP A 6 -13.05 8.37 7.38
N LYS A 7 -14.34 8.69 7.46
CA LYS A 7 -14.89 10.04 7.26
C LYS A 7 -14.67 10.96 8.45
N HIS A 8 -14.23 10.46 9.60
CA HIS A 8 -13.98 11.28 10.79
C HIS A 8 -12.52 11.76 10.86
N LEU A 9 -11.60 11.07 10.16
CA LEU A 9 -10.19 11.46 10.13
C LEU A 9 -10.03 12.86 9.51
N GLY A 10 -9.33 13.74 10.22
CA GLY A 10 -9.12 15.12 9.79
C GLY A 10 -10.42 15.93 9.62
N LYS A 11 -11.50 15.58 10.34
CA LYS A 11 -12.85 16.16 10.14
C LYS A 11 -13.43 15.88 8.74
N GLY A 12 -13.03 14.75 8.14
CA GLY A 12 -13.54 14.26 6.85
C GLY A 12 -12.86 14.81 5.61
N ARG A 13 -12.03 15.85 5.73
CA ARG A 13 -11.31 16.42 4.58
C ARG A 13 -10.30 15.45 3.94
N LEU A 14 -9.84 14.46 4.70
CA LEU A 14 -8.86 13.47 4.24
C LEU A 14 -9.51 12.23 3.62
N TYR A 15 -10.85 12.10 3.70
CA TYR A 15 -11.57 10.94 3.18
C TYR A 15 -11.30 10.74 1.68
N LEU A 16 -11.02 9.49 1.29
CA LEU A 16 -10.63 9.06 -0.06
C LEU A 16 -9.31 9.62 -0.60
N GLN A 17 -8.59 10.43 0.17
CA GLN A 17 -7.25 10.87 -0.22
C GLN A 17 -6.25 9.72 -0.05
N LYS A 18 -5.27 9.68 -0.97
CA LYS A 18 -4.14 8.77 -0.88
C LYS A 18 -3.01 9.40 -0.07
N ALA A 19 -2.35 8.58 0.72
CA ALA A 19 -1.23 8.98 1.56
C ALA A 19 -0.10 7.94 1.51
N GLU A 20 1.09 8.40 1.85
CA GLU A 20 2.29 7.61 2.08
C GLU A 20 2.37 7.29 3.56
N ILE A 21 2.72 6.04 3.89
CA ILE A 21 3.07 5.69 5.27
C ILE A 21 4.52 6.11 5.44
N ILE A 22 4.78 7.03 6.36
CA ILE A 22 6.12 7.55 6.63
C ILE A 22 6.72 6.98 7.92
N ASP A 23 5.88 6.49 8.84
CA ASP A 23 6.32 5.85 10.08
C ASP A 23 5.24 4.90 10.64
N VAL A 24 5.64 3.89 11.40
CA VAL A 24 4.76 2.89 12.05
C VAL A 24 5.13 2.80 13.53
N HIS A 25 4.35 3.49 14.38
CA HIS A 25 4.56 3.60 15.83
C HIS A 25 4.22 2.32 16.60
N ALA A 26 3.22 1.59 16.11
CA ALA A 26 2.73 0.35 16.70
C ALA A 26 2.15 -0.54 15.59
N PRO A 27 1.90 -1.85 15.83
CA PRO A 27 1.44 -2.76 14.80
C PRO A 27 0.21 -2.30 13.99
N THR A 28 -0.64 -1.44 14.58
CA THR A 28 -1.86 -0.91 13.93
C THR A 28 -1.92 0.62 13.90
N ILE A 29 -0.82 1.33 14.19
CA ILE A 29 -0.80 2.80 14.29
C ILE A 29 0.37 3.34 13.46
N CYS A 30 0.09 4.30 12.57
CA CYS A 30 1.09 4.88 11.67
C CYS A 30 0.94 6.40 11.53
N SER A 31 1.97 7.01 10.95
CA SER A 31 1.93 8.38 10.44
C SER A 31 1.80 8.40 8.92
N LEU A 32 1.02 9.36 8.43
CA LEU A 32 0.72 9.54 7.03
C LEU A 32 1.27 10.86 6.52
N HIS A 33 1.90 10.86 5.35
CA HIS A 33 2.13 12.08 4.55
C HIS A 33 1.18 12.10 3.37
N PHE A 34 0.55 13.25 3.12
CA PHE A 34 -0.34 13.49 1.99
C PHE A 34 0.41 14.32 0.94
N PRO A 35 0.94 13.72 -0.15
CA PRO A 35 1.83 14.43 -1.06
C PRO A 35 1.19 15.63 -1.77
N VAL A 36 -0.13 15.58 -1.97
CA VAL A 36 -0.88 16.65 -2.66
C VAL A 36 -1.03 17.89 -1.80
N THR A 37 -1.31 17.73 -0.51
CA THR A 37 -1.48 18.85 0.44
C THR A 37 -0.21 19.18 1.20
N ASN A 38 0.83 18.35 1.05
CA ASN A 38 2.07 18.39 1.82
C ASN A 38 1.83 18.44 3.34
N GLU A 39 0.90 17.61 3.80
CA GLU A 39 0.48 17.55 5.19
C GLU A 39 0.82 16.20 5.81
N THR A 40 1.20 16.20 7.09
CA THR A 40 1.42 14.99 7.87
C THR A 40 0.36 14.82 8.95
N VAL A 41 -0.09 13.58 9.16
CA VAL A 41 -1.05 13.21 10.21
C VAL A 41 -0.54 11.99 10.97
N ASP A 42 -0.36 12.14 12.28
CA ASP A 42 0.11 11.08 13.17
C ASP A 42 -1.04 10.31 13.84
N ASN A 43 -0.70 9.18 14.48
CA ASN A 43 -1.61 8.35 15.26
C ASN A 43 -2.83 7.82 14.49
N VAL A 44 -2.66 7.50 13.21
CA VAL A 44 -3.72 6.96 12.36
C VAL A 44 -3.84 5.45 12.56
N GLN A 45 -5.05 4.97 12.83
CA GLN A 45 -5.32 3.54 12.99
C GLN A 45 -5.37 2.85 11.63
N GLN A 46 -4.81 1.65 11.53
CA GLN A 46 -4.86 0.82 10.31
C GLN A 46 -6.30 0.65 9.79
N LEU A 47 -7.29 0.51 10.68
CA LEU A 47 -8.71 0.35 10.32
C LEU A 47 -9.31 1.57 9.60
N GLN A 48 -8.66 2.73 9.67
CA GLN A 48 -9.08 3.94 8.96
C GLN A 48 -8.57 3.98 7.51
N LEU A 49 -7.85 2.95 7.08
CA LEU A 49 -7.09 2.90 5.84
C LEU A 49 -7.44 1.66 5.00
N GLU A 50 -7.35 1.79 3.68
CA GLU A 50 -7.26 0.67 2.75
C GLU A 50 -5.92 0.68 2.00
N THR A 51 -5.50 -0.49 1.54
CA THR A 51 -4.35 -0.62 0.63
C THR A 51 -4.67 -0.05 -0.75
N VAL A 52 -3.75 0.71 -1.32
CA VAL A 52 -3.87 1.20 -2.70
C VAL A 52 -3.30 0.17 -3.68
N ILE A 53 -4.10 -0.27 -4.65
CA ILE A 53 -3.63 -1.09 -5.76
C ILE A 53 -3.43 -0.20 -7.00
N PRO A 54 -2.22 -0.13 -7.57
CA PRO A 54 -1.97 0.63 -8.79
C PRO A 54 -2.94 0.23 -9.92
N ARG A 55 -3.29 1.19 -10.78
CA ARG A 55 -4.09 0.89 -11.99
C ARG A 55 -3.24 0.39 -13.15
N LYS A 56 -1.98 0.82 -13.20
CA LYS A 56 -1.04 0.52 -14.28
C LYS A 56 -0.35 -0.82 -13.99
N GLU A 57 -0.40 -1.74 -14.95
CA GLU A 57 0.42 -2.95 -14.94
C GLU A 57 1.91 -2.58 -15.07
N GLY A 58 2.78 -3.37 -14.44
CA GLY A 58 4.20 -3.04 -14.29
C GLY A 58 4.47 -2.00 -13.19
N SER A 59 3.46 -1.53 -12.44
CA SER A 59 3.70 -0.74 -11.23
C SER A 59 4.25 -1.61 -10.09
N ARG A 60 4.98 -0.98 -9.18
CA ARG A 60 5.56 -1.65 -8.00
C ARG A 60 4.56 -1.75 -6.88
N VAL A 61 4.60 -2.88 -6.19
CA VAL A 61 3.83 -3.13 -4.97
C VAL A 61 4.72 -3.75 -3.91
N LEU A 62 4.32 -3.59 -2.65
CA LEU A 62 4.90 -4.25 -1.48
C LEU A 62 3.91 -5.32 -1.01
N ILE A 63 4.41 -6.51 -0.69
CA ILE A 63 3.63 -7.59 -0.09
C ILE A 63 3.56 -7.37 1.43
N LEU A 64 2.35 -7.25 1.98
CA LEU A 64 2.09 -6.87 3.38
C LEU A 64 1.78 -8.07 4.28
N ALA A 65 1.42 -9.22 3.72
CA ALA A 65 0.99 -10.40 4.46
C ALA A 65 1.42 -11.71 3.79
N GLY A 66 1.42 -12.79 4.57
CA GLY A 66 1.79 -14.13 4.12
C GLY A 66 3.30 -14.39 4.07
N PRO A 67 3.73 -15.52 3.49
CA PRO A 67 5.13 -15.97 3.50
C PRO A 67 6.10 -15.02 2.79
N SER A 68 5.62 -14.27 1.80
CA SER A 68 6.41 -13.30 1.04
C SER A 68 6.31 -11.87 1.58
N LYS A 69 5.81 -11.68 2.81
CA LYS A 69 5.69 -10.36 3.45
C LYS A 69 7.03 -9.62 3.43
N GLY A 70 6.98 -8.32 3.13
CA GLY A 70 8.14 -7.44 3.03
C GLY A 70 8.80 -7.43 1.64
N GLN A 71 8.46 -8.37 0.76
CA GLN A 71 9.03 -8.41 -0.57
C GLN A 71 8.38 -7.36 -1.49
N LYS A 72 9.22 -6.71 -2.30
CA LYS A 72 8.81 -5.87 -3.42
C LYS A 72 8.43 -6.78 -4.60
N ALA A 73 7.39 -6.39 -5.33
CA ALA A 73 6.90 -7.14 -6.49
C ALA A 73 6.39 -6.21 -7.59
N TRP A 74 6.30 -6.75 -8.80
CA TRP A 74 5.71 -6.09 -9.96
C TRP A 74 4.27 -6.54 -10.14
N LEU A 75 3.35 -5.57 -10.24
CA LEU A 75 1.94 -5.84 -10.55
C LEU A 75 1.83 -6.31 -12.01
N LEU A 76 1.43 -7.56 -12.22
CA LEU A 76 1.22 -8.09 -13.57
C LEU A 76 -0.20 -7.82 -14.06
N LYS A 77 -1.19 -8.03 -13.19
CA LYS A 77 -2.60 -7.83 -13.49
C LYS A 77 -3.40 -7.62 -12.21
N ARG A 78 -4.44 -6.78 -12.26
CA ARG A 78 -5.44 -6.66 -11.20
C ARG A 78 -6.81 -7.10 -11.68
N ASN A 79 -7.58 -7.73 -10.80
CA ASN A 79 -8.98 -8.04 -11.03
C ASN A 79 -9.81 -7.51 -9.85
N SER A 80 -10.49 -6.38 -10.08
CA SER A 80 -11.32 -5.71 -9.07
C SER A 80 -12.58 -6.49 -8.71
N GLU A 81 -13.12 -7.32 -9.62
CA GLU A 81 -14.29 -8.17 -9.35
C GLU A 81 -13.94 -9.26 -8.32
N SER A 82 -12.75 -9.86 -8.46
CA SER A 82 -12.26 -10.87 -7.51
C SER A 82 -11.51 -10.30 -6.31
N GLY A 83 -11.28 -8.98 -6.25
CA GLY A 83 -10.50 -8.33 -5.19
C GLY A 83 -9.05 -8.83 -5.09
N ALA A 84 -8.43 -9.24 -6.21
CA ALA A 84 -7.12 -9.88 -6.21
C ALA A 84 -6.24 -9.44 -7.39
N ALA A 85 -4.93 -9.59 -7.22
CA ALA A 85 -3.92 -9.26 -8.22
C ALA A 85 -2.93 -10.41 -8.43
N ALA A 86 -2.44 -10.54 -9.66
CA ALA A 86 -1.27 -11.32 -9.97
C ALA A 86 -0.04 -10.42 -9.87
N VAL A 87 0.97 -10.85 -9.11
CA VAL A 87 2.22 -10.12 -8.90
C VAL A 87 3.41 -11.04 -9.11
N ARG A 88 4.54 -10.49 -9.53
CA ARG A 88 5.82 -11.19 -9.63
C ARG A 88 6.79 -10.61 -8.62
N PRO A 89 7.23 -11.37 -7.59
CA PRO A 89 8.28 -10.94 -6.67
C PRO A 89 9.54 -10.49 -7.43
N THR A 90 10.19 -9.43 -6.97
CA THR A 90 11.41 -8.93 -7.63
C THR A 90 12.58 -9.92 -7.48
N MET A 91 12.65 -10.62 -6.35
CA MET A 91 13.73 -11.56 -6.02
C MET A 91 13.55 -12.96 -6.62
N ASP A 92 12.36 -13.26 -7.16
CA ASP A 92 12.01 -14.56 -7.73
C ASP A 92 11.22 -14.34 -9.04
N PRO A 93 11.92 -14.09 -10.15
CA PRO A 93 11.30 -13.68 -11.41
C PRO A 93 10.48 -14.79 -12.10
N ASP A 94 10.69 -16.05 -11.71
CA ASP A 94 9.95 -17.20 -12.25
C ASP A 94 8.66 -17.48 -11.45
N CYS A 95 8.50 -16.84 -10.28
CA CYS A 95 7.32 -16.98 -9.44
C CYS A 95 6.24 -15.95 -9.79
N ILE A 96 4.98 -16.41 -9.86
CA ILE A 96 3.79 -15.54 -9.93
C ILE A 96 2.87 -15.87 -8.77
N LEU A 97 2.57 -14.87 -7.96
CA LEU A 97 1.68 -14.97 -6.82
C LEU A 97 0.34 -14.31 -7.15
N ARG A 98 -0.76 -14.99 -6.81
CA ARG A 98 -2.10 -14.39 -6.78
C ARG A 98 -2.45 -14.01 -5.36
N LEU A 99 -2.50 -12.70 -5.08
CA LEU A 99 -2.71 -12.16 -3.74
C LEU A 99 -3.99 -11.31 -3.69
N PRO A 100 -4.75 -11.35 -2.58
CA PRO A 100 -5.87 -10.42 -2.38
C PRO A 100 -5.34 -8.99 -2.25
N PHE A 101 -6.18 -8.00 -2.57
CA PHE A 101 -5.80 -6.60 -2.50
C PHE A 101 -5.30 -6.18 -1.12
N ASP A 102 -5.93 -6.66 -0.04
CA ASP A 102 -5.54 -6.34 1.33
C ASP A 102 -4.13 -6.83 1.71
N SER A 103 -3.54 -7.73 0.92
CA SER A 103 -2.19 -8.26 1.15
C SER A 103 -1.09 -7.52 0.37
N ILE A 104 -1.43 -6.52 -0.45
CA ILE A 104 -0.46 -5.78 -1.26
C ILE A 104 -0.78 -4.29 -1.31
N SER A 105 0.22 -3.44 -1.53
CA SER A 105 0.01 -2.00 -1.67
C SER A 105 1.02 -1.38 -2.63
N GLU A 106 0.63 -0.32 -3.35
CA GLU A 106 1.49 0.52 -4.19
C GLU A 106 2.75 0.94 -3.42
N TYR A 107 3.92 0.62 -3.97
CA TYR A 107 5.20 0.98 -3.36
C TYR A 107 5.76 2.23 -4.04
N VAL A 108 5.99 3.28 -3.23
CA VAL A 108 6.47 4.60 -3.69
C VAL A 108 7.90 4.94 -3.25
N GLY A 109 8.57 4.06 -2.53
CA GLY A 109 9.96 4.26 -2.12
C GLY A 109 10.93 4.28 -3.30
N ALA A 110 12.07 4.95 -3.12
CA ALA A 110 13.11 5.08 -4.15
C ALA A 110 13.68 3.72 -4.61
N MET A 111 14.23 3.71 -5.82
CA MET A 111 15.12 2.64 -6.28
C MET A 111 16.44 2.76 -5.50
N GLY A 112 16.73 1.85 -4.57
CA GLY A 112 18.11 1.64 -4.12
C GLY A 112 18.41 1.74 -2.63
N GLU A 113 17.45 1.54 -1.74
CA GLU A 113 17.77 1.21 -0.35
C GLU A 113 17.34 -0.24 -0.10
N GLU A 114 18.30 -1.12 -0.37
CA GLU A 114 18.51 -2.36 0.36
C GLU A 114 19.45 -1.97 1.51
N GLU A 115 18.90 -1.81 2.71
CA GLU A 115 19.67 -2.04 3.94
C GLU A 115 19.41 -3.47 4.41
#